data_AF-A0A357QLZ4-F1
#
_entry.id   AF-A0A357QLZ4-F1
#
_cell.length_a   1.000
_cell.length_b   1.000
_cell.length_c   1.000
_cell.angle_alpha   90.00
_cell.angle_beta   90.00
_cell.angle_gamma   90.00
#
_symmetry.space_group_name_H-M   'P 1'
#
loop_
_entity.id
_entity.type
_entity.pdbx_description
1 polymer ?
#
loop_
_entity_poly.entity_id
_entity_poly.type
_entity_poly.pdbx_seq_one_letter_code
_entity_poly.pdbx_strand_id
1 'polypeptide(L)'
;MKAIKYILYLVIIGLLFLPMIQQKYEVFEIKPLNGAFTEDTIKKTYFSYKKWFSGKYQEDLITYTNKKIGFKDFFIRVNNQIDFSIFRKAHAEGIVIGKNNHMFELDYILEYNGDYFIGKEFITKKIERVKFLQDFLKEKHNITLLVVFEPSKAEVYPEYIPDYFLSNGKKKSNYNCFVEECKRQKVKHLDLNQFFIEIKDTVSYPIYPVYGIHWSEYGMALSADTLVKFIEKNSGYDLLDLAWEIDKVTTKPEKTDYDVGDALNLLWNHNSEGLAYPIALIERNKAKVRPNLLAIADSYYWNIYNSKIFSIIFNNESFWYFGAKVYPESWSKETNVKDLNVKKTVLEKNVILLMVTGRFMHRAWWRKADLLYSIFKPDYVADPVYDQIWEITGYDKWFNTIYKQSKKENKSFAQLIKDHAVFTVNSKNGPVTDPAKIQTKTKAEWINIYISKIKSTPKWLKKVAEKAKNENIPVEEMVKKDAEWCVNEDLKAGKIKIILAVDEKEAGILKIIDEIKNNPKWLKYIEDKAKSNNVPLDEMIRTDAEWEFNKRNNIKE
;
A
#
# COMPACT_ATOMS: atom_id res chain seq x y z
N MET A 1 34.90 9.89 57.13
CA MET A 1 34.35 8.61 56.59
C MET A 1 32.86 8.39 56.86
N LYS A 2 32.34 8.49 58.10
CA LYS A 2 30.89 8.25 58.37
C LYS A 2 29.95 9.22 57.65
N ALA A 3 30.25 10.53 57.67
CA ALA A 3 29.45 11.55 56.98
C ALA A 3 29.34 11.30 55.45
N ILE A 4 30.45 10.90 54.81
CA ILE A 4 30.48 10.57 53.38
C ILE A 4 29.53 9.40 53.06
N LYS A 5 29.49 8.37 53.92
CA LYS A 5 28.56 7.24 53.74
C LYS A 5 27.10 7.67 53.81
N TYR A 6 26.74 8.54 54.76
CA TYR A 6 25.37 9.07 54.87
C TYR A 6 24.99 9.95 53.68
N ILE A 7 25.91 10.78 53.20
CA ILE A 7 25.68 11.61 52.00
C ILE A 7 25.47 10.71 50.78
N LEU A 8 26.35 9.73 50.54
CA LEU A 8 26.18 8.78 49.43
C LEU A 8 24.87 8.00 49.53
N TYR A 9 24.48 7.58 50.74
CA TYR A 9 23.20 6.92 50.97
C TYR A 9 22.02 7.83 50.60
N LEU A 10 22.01 9.09 51.06
CA LEU A 10 20.95 10.04 50.73
C LEU A 10 20.90 10.35 49.22
N VAL A 11 22.04 10.44 48.56
CA VAL A 11 22.13 10.61 47.10
C VAL A 11 21.53 9.40 46.38
N ILE A 12 21.88 8.17 46.77
CA ILE A 12 21.31 6.95 46.16
C ILE A 12 19.80 6.91 46.37
N ILE A 13 19.31 7.18 47.58
CA ILE A 13 17.88 7.24 47.86
C ILE A 13 17.20 8.31 46.99
N GLY A 14 17.79 9.51 46.90
CA GLY A 14 17.28 10.58 46.05
C GLY A 14 17.20 10.19 44.56
N LEU A 15 18.23 9.50 44.05
CA LEU A 15 18.26 9.01 42.67
C LEU A 15 17.18 7.97 42.39
N LEU A 16 16.84 7.11 43.36
CA LEU A 16 15.76 6.13 43.22
C LEU A 16 14.37 6.79 43.11
N PHE A 17 14.17 7.95 43.73
CA PHE A 17 12.94 8.73 43.60
C PHE A 17 12.89 9.63 42.38
N LEU A 18 14.02 9.83 41.68
CA LEU A 18 14.13 10.75 40.55
C LEU A 18 13.15 10.41 39.40
N PRO A 19 12.94 9.14 38.99
CA PRO A 19 11.93 8.80 37.98
C PRO A 19 10.50 9.17 38.39
N MET A 20 10.16 9.05 39.68
CA MET A 20 8.83 9.44 40.19
C MET A 20 8.65 10.95 40.19
N ILE A 21 9.69 11.69 40.58
CA ILE A 21 9.70 13.16 40.55
C ILE A 21 9.53 13.63 39.10
N GLN A 22 10.31 13.06 38.18
CA GLN A 22 10.23 13.39 36.76
C GLN A 22 8.86 13.04 36.16
N GLN A 23 8.28 11.89 36.50
CA GLN A 23 6.94 11.51 36.05
C GLN A 23 5.85 12.49 36.51
N LYS A 24 6.00 13.07 37.71
CA LYS A 24 4.96 13.95 38.28
C LYS A 24 5.11 15.40 37.86
N TYR A 25 6.34 15.90 37.77
CA TYR A 25 6.61 17.33 37.61
C TYR A 25 7.28 17.68 36.29
N GLU A 26 7.70 16.68 35.49
CA GLU A 26 8.35 16.89 34.18
C GLU A 26 9.49 17.91 34.23
N VAL A 27 10.30 17.84 35.30
CA VAL A 27 11.37 18.81 35.60
C VAL A 27 12.38 18.92 34.46
N PHE A 28 12.67 17.80 33.79
CA PHE A 28 13.54 17.74 32.63
C PHE A 28 12.71 17.56 31.35
N GLU A 29 13.04 18.32 30.31
CA GLU A 29 12.48 18.08 28.99
C GLU A 29 13.12 16.82 28.38
N ILE A 30 12.31 15.79 28.14
CA ILE A 30 12.76 14.53 27.55
C ILE A 30 12.11 14.37 26.19
N LYS A 31 12.93 14.30 25.14
CA LYS A 31 12.45 14.09 23.78
C LYS A 31 11.76 12.72 23.68
N PRO A 32 10.52 12.66 23.14
CA PRO A 32 9.83 11.40 22.95
C PRO A 32 10.58 10.50 21.98
N LEU A 33 10.32 9.19 22.04
CA LEU A 33 10.84 8.26 21.05
C LEU A 33 10.16 8.47 19.68
N ASN A 34 10.93 8.33 18.62
CA ASN A 34 10.45 8.32 17.24
C ASN A 34 9.85 6.94 16.92
N GLY A 35 8.67 6.91 16.30
CA GLY A 35 7.97 5.70 15.90
C GLY A 35 6.46 5.79 16.10
N ALA A 36 5.73 4.81 15.55
CA ALA A 36 4.28 4.71 15.72
C ALA A 36 3.93 4.08 17.08
N PHE A 37 4.09 4.84 18.17
CA PHE A 37 3.70 4.38 19.50
C PHE A 37 2.25 4.77 19.81
N THR A 38 1.45 3.83 20.28
CA THR A 38 0.06 4.07 20.72
C THR A 38 -0.03 4.66 22.14
N GLU A 39 1.00 5.40 22.57
CA GLU A 39 1.11 5.87 23.95
C GLU A 39 0.01 6.83 24.38
N ASP A 40 -0.58 7.57 23.45
CA ASP A 40 -1.61 8.59 23.72
C ASP A 40 -2.98 8.03 24.12
N THR A 41 -3.15 6.71 24.07
CA THR A 41 -4.44 6.07 24.38
C THR A 41 -4.64 5.75 25.86
N ILE A 42 -3.59 5.80 26.69
CA ILE A 42 -3.66 5.37 28.08
C ILE A 42 -3.85 6.57 29.00
N LYS A 43 -5.11 6.83 29.33
CA LYS A 43 -5.51 7.87 30.28
C LYS A 43 -5.22 7.43 31.71
N LYS A 44 -4.77 8.37 32.53
CA LYS A 44 -4.64 8.19 33.99
C LYS A 44 -5.99 7.76 34.57
N THR A 45 -6.03 6.59 35.22
CA THR A 45 -7.24 6.11 35.89
C THR A 45 -7.41 6.87 37.21
N TYR A 46 -8.65 7.24 37.55
CA TYR A 46 -8.97 7.82 38.85
C TYR A 46 -9.48 6.75 39.81
N PHE A 47 -9.17 6.94 41.09
CA PHE A 47 -9.60 6.05 42.16
C PHE A 47 -11.13 6.02 42.26
N SER A 48 -11.69 4.82 42.43
CA SER A 48 -13.07 4.64 42.87
C SER A 48 -13.19 3.33 43.64
N TYR A 49 -14.09 3.28 44.62
CA TYR A 49 -14.33 2.06 45.41
C TYR A 49 -14.66 0.86 44.53
N LYS A 50 -15.47 1.04 43.47
CA LYS A 50 -15.81 -0.02 42.51
C LYS A 50 -14.56 -0.59 41.82
N LYS A 51 -13.66 0.26 41.33
CA LYS A 51 -12.43 -0.17 40.65
C LYS A 51 -11.38 -0.73 41.60
N TRP A 52 -11.37 -0.26 42.84
CA TRP A 52 -10.47 -0.75 43.89
C TRP A 52 -10.79 -2.21 44.25
N PHE A 53 -12.06 -2.50 44.56
CA PHE A 53 -12.48 -3.86 44.93
C PHE A 53 -12.49 -4.82 43.74
N SER A 54 -12.57 -4.32 42.49
CA SER A 54 -12.48 -5.16 41.30
C SER A 54 -11.04 -5.40 40.82
N GLY A 55 -10.02 -4.85 41.48
CA GLY A 55 -8.61 -4.92 41.05
C GLY A 55 -8.25 -4.04 39.84
N LYS A 56 -9.24 -3.42 39.20
CA LYS A 56 -9.05 -2.67 37.94
C LYS A 56 -8.25 -1.38 38.13
N TYR A 57 -8.35 -0.74 39.29
CA TYR A 57 -7.56 0.46 39.58
C TYR A 57 -6.06 0.15 39.59
N GLN A 58 -5.68 -0.99 40.18
CA GLN A 58 -4.29 -1.44 40.29
C GLN A 58 -3.74 -1.84 38.91
N GLU A 59 -4.50 -2.61 38.12
CA GLU A 59 -4.12 -2.97 36.74
C GLU A 59 -3.90 -1.73 35.85
N ASP A 60 -4.86 -0.81 35.86
CA ASP A 60 -4.79 0.43 35.09
C ASP A 60 -3.59 1.30 35.57
N LEU A 61 -3.36 1.40 36.88
CA LEU A 61 -2.26 2.19 37.47
C LEU A 61 -0.87 1.59 37.16
N ILE A 62 -0.72 0.26 37.24
CA ILE A 62 0.51 -0.46 36.85
C ILE A 62 0.78 -0.22 35.37
N THR A 63 -0.25 -0.36 34.52
CA THR A 63 -0.13 -0.14 33.08
C THR A 63 0.29 1.31 32.77
N TYR A 64 -0.34 2.29 33.41
CA TYR A 64 0.01 3.71 33.26
C TYR A 64 1.45 3.99 33.72
N THR A 65 1.82 3.49 34.91
CA THR A 65 3.14 3.74 35.50
C THR A 65 4.26 3.08 34.70
N ASN A 66 4.08 1.84 34.25
CA ASN A 66 5.07 1.14 33.41
C ASN A 66 5.29 1.85 32.07
N LYS A 67 4.25 2.48 31.51
CA LYS A 67 4.38 3.17 30.23
C LYS A 67 4.86 4.62 30.34
N LYS A 68 4.58 5.30 31.45
CA LYS A 68 4.90 6.72 31.69
C LYS A 68 5.92 6.91 32.83
N ILE A 69 6.77 5.92 33.12
CA ILE A 69 7.84 6.07 34.11
C ILE A 69 8.79 7.20 33.67
N GLY A 70 9.20 8.07 34.60
CA GLY A 70 10.12 9.16 34.29
C GLY A 70 11.44 8.64 33.72
N PHE A 71 12.02 9.38 32.77
CA PHE A 71 13.25 9.01 32.04
C PHE A 71 13.20 7.73 31.21
N LYS A 72 12.04 7.09 31.02
CA LYS A 72 11.91 5.90 30.16
C LYS A 72 12.58 6.09 28.80
N ASP A 73 12.19 7.13 28.09
CA ASP A 73 12.66 7.39 26.73
C ASP A 73 14.16 7.72 26.71
N PHE A 74 14.64 8.46 27.72
CA PHE A 74 16.06 8.73 27.89
C PHE A 74 16.87 7.44 28.08
N PHE A 75 16.44 6.55 29.00
CA PHE A 75 17.15 5.29 29.24
C PHE A 75 17.07 4.32 28.05
N ILE A 76 15.96 4.34 27.30
CA ILE A 76 15.87 3.60 26.03
C ILE A 76 16.91 4.13 25.03
N ARG A 77 17.04 5.46 24.88
CA ARG A 77 18.06 6.06 24.00
C ARG A 77 19.49 5.74 24.45
N VAL A 78 19.76 5.74 25.77
CA VAL A 78 21.05 5.32 26.32
C VAL A 78 21.35 3.86 26.00
N ASN A 79 20.38 2.96 26.23
CA ASN A 79 20.54 1.54 25.91
C ASN A 79 20.79 1.33 24.40
N ASN A 80 20.00 1.99 23.55
CA ASN A 80 20.16 1.92 22.10
C ASN A 80 21.53 2.47 21.67
N GLN A 81 22.02 3.54 22.28
CA GLN A 81 23.34 4.11 21.99
C GLN A 81 24.47 3.15 22.35
N ILE A 82 24.40 2.50 23.52
CA ILE A 82 25.39 1.50 23.95
C ILE A 82 25.41 0.33 22.96
N ASP A 83 24.24 -0.21 22.64
CA ASP A 83 24.12 -1.35 21.74
C ASP A 83 24.57 -1.02 20.31
N PHE A 84 24.27 0.19 19.85
CA PHE A 84 24.73 0.68 18.56
C PHE A 84 26.26 0.83 18.51
N SER A 85 26.84 1.49 19.53
CA SER A 85 28.26 1.87 19.52
C SER A 85 29.19 0.70 19.77
N ILE A 86 28.82 -0.22 20.67
CA ILE A 86 29.69 -1.32 21.11
C ILE A 86 29.40 -2.59 20.32
N PHE A 87 28.12 -2.91 20.09
CA PHE A 87 27.73 -4.19 19.51
C PHE A 87 27.24 -4.10 18.06
N ARG A 88 27.24 -2.89 17.47
CA ARG A 88 26.68 -2.64 16.12
C ARG A 88 25.28 -3.22 15.97
N LYS A 89 24.44 -3.01 16.99
CA LYS A 89 23.07 -3.53 17.05
C LYS A 89 22.04 -2.40 17.00
N ALA A 90 21.07 -2.53 16.09
CA ALA A 90 19.89 -1.69 16.03
C ALA A 90 18.69 -2.40 16.67
N HIS A 91 17.89 -1.67 17.45
CA HIS A 91 16.62 -2.18 18.01
C HIS A 91 15.40 -1.82 17.17
N ALA A 92 15.57 -0.94 16.18
CA ALA A 92 14.52 -0.63 15.22
C ALA A 92 14.24 -1.86 14.34
N GLU A 93 12.97 -2.29 14.31
CA GLU A 93 12.55 -3.49 13.58
C GLU A 93 12.88 -3.36 12.08
N GLY A 94 13.45 -4.43 11.52
CA GLY A 94 13.80 -4.49 10.10
C GLY A 94 15.06 -3.70 9.71
N ILE A 95 15.71 -2.95 10.62
CA ILE A 95 16.94 -2.22 10.30
C ILE A 95 18.17 -3.12 10.38
N VAL A 96 18.98 -3.06 9.33
CA VAL A 96 20.28 -3.70 9.20
C VAL A 96 21.36 -2.62 9.17
N ILE A 97 22.31 -2.71 10.11
CA ILE A 97 23.50 -1.87 10.10
C ILE A 97 24.50 -2.46 9.11
N GLY A 98 24.62 -1.81 7.96
CA GLY A 98 25.59 -2.17 6.92
C GLY A 98 27.03 -1.86 7.31
N LYS A 99 27.94 -2.18 6.38
CA LYS A 99 29.33 -1.75 6.46
C LYS A 99 29.39 -0.23 6.44
N ASN A 100 30.36 0.34 7.16
CA ASN A 100 30.52 1.79 7.31
C ASN A 100 29.25 2.51 7.80
N ASN A 101 28.41 1.81 8.57
CA ASN A 101 27.15 2.31 9.14
C ASN A 101 26.07 2.66 8.11
N HIS A 102 26.20 2.27 6.84
CA HIS A 102 25.11 2.46 5.88
C HIS A 102 23.89 1.66 6.34
N MET A 103 22.81 2.36 6.63
CA MET A 103 21.59 1.74 7.11
C MET A 103 20.81 1.18 5.92
N PHE A 104 20.32 -0.04 6.09
CA PHE A 104 19.41 -0.71 5.18
C PHE A 104 18.19 -1.19 5.95
N GLU A 105 17.06 -1.29 5.27
CA GLU A 105 15.97 -2.15 5.73
C GLU A 105 16.14 -3.54 5.13
N LEU A 106 15.84 -4.57 5.91
CA LEU A 106 16.02 -5.98 5.53
C LEU A 106 15.32 -6.29 4.20
N ASP A 107 14.10 -5.79 4.00
CA ASP A 107 13.32 -6.04 2.79
C ASP A 107 14.03 -5.59 1.51
N TYR A 108 14.81 -4.49 1.54
CA TYR A 108 15.60 -4.06 0.38
C TYR A 108 16.70 -5.06 0.03
N ILE A 109 17.36 -5.63 1.05
CA ILE A 109 18.40 -6.64 0.87
C ILE A 109 17.78 -7.94 0.32
N LEU A 110 16.62 -8.34 0.84
CA LEU A 110 15.92 -9.53 0.38
C LEU A 110 15.42 -9.38 -1.06
N GLU A 111 14.90 -8.21 -1.46
CA GLU A 111 14.58 -7.92 -2.85
C GLU A 111 15.82 -7.93 -3.75
N TYR A 112 16.91 -7.28 -3.33
CA TYR A 112 18.18 -7.26 -4.06
C TYR A 112 18.71 -8.67 -4.32
N ASN A 113 18.69 -9.54 -3.31
CA ASN A 113 19.14 -10.93 -3.43
C ASN A 113 18.24 -11.81 -4.31
N GLY A 114 17.03 -11.34 -4.64
CA GLY A 114 15.99 -12.12 -5.30
C GLY A 114 15.29 -13.12 -4.39
N ASP A 115 15.41 -12.94 -3.07
CA ASP A 115 14.74 -13.77 -2.07
C ASP A 115 13.21 -13.61 -2.09
N TYR A 116 12.74 -12.43 -2.51
CA TYR A 116 11.33 -12.10 -2.67
C TYR A 116 10.79 -12.30 -4.09
N PHE A 117 11.52 -12.99 -4.96
CA PHE A 117 11.10 -13.20 -6.34
C PHE A 117 9.73 -13.90 -6.43
N ILE A 118 8.73 -13.21 -6.99
CA ILE A 118 7.32 -13.67 -7.03
C ILE A 118 6.99 -14.52 -8.27
N GLY A 119 7.95 -14.68 -9.18
CA GLY A 119 7.82 -15.51 -10.37
C GLY A 119 7.54 -14.73 -11.65
N LYS A 120 8.20 -15.16 -12.73
CA LYS A 120 8.16 -14.50 -14.04
C LYS A 120 6.75 -14.44 -14.64
N GLU A 121 5.98 -15.52 -14.55
CA GLU A 121 4.62 -15.60 -15.14
C GLU A 121 3.70 -14.49 -14.61
N PHE A 122 3.73 -14.25 -13.29
CA PHE A 122 2.93 -13.22 -12.65
C PHE A 122 3.38 -11.81 -13.06
N ILE A 123 4.69 -11.56 -13.10
CA ILE A 123 5.26 -10.29 -13.55
C ILE A 123 4.94 -10.02 -15.02
N THR A 124 5.08 -11.03 -15.90
CA THR A 124 4.75 -10.94 -17.33
C THR A 124 3.30 -10.50 -17.53
N LYS A 125 2.33 -11.15 -16.87
CA LYS A 125 0.91 -10.76 -16.93
C LYS A 125 0.67 -9.34 -16.43
N LYS A 126 1.37 -8.92 -15.38
CA LYS A 126 1.24 -7.55 -14.85
C LYS A 126 1.75 -6.50 -15.84
N ILE A 127 2.88 -6.77 -16.50
CA ILE A 127 3.43 -5.89 -17.53
C ILE A 127 2.55 -5.87 -18.79
N GLU A 128 1.94 -6.99 -19.17
CA GLU A 128 0.96 -7.03 -20.28
C GLU A 128 -0.23 -6.09 -20.01
N ARG A 129 -0.74 -6.08 -18.76
CA ARG A 129 -1.81 -5.18 -18.33
C ARG A 129 -1.38 -3.72 -18.38
N VAL A 130 -0.17 -3.40 -17.94
CA VAL A 130 0.39 -2.04 -18.03
C VAL A 130 0.56 -1.61 -19.49
N LYS A 131 1.07 -2.48 -20.36
CA LYS A 131 1.24 -2.17 -21.79
C LYS A 131 -0.10 -1.84 -22.44
N PHE A 132 -1.14 -2.65 -22.18
CA PHE A 132 -2.49 -2.35 -22.63
C PHE A 132 -2.96 -0.97 -22.16
N LEU A 133 -2.75 -0.64 -20.88
CA LEU A 133 -3.14 0.67 -20.34
C LEU A 133 -2.40 1.82 -21.01
N GLN A 134 -1.09 1.68 -21.27
CA GLN A 134 -0.32 2.70 -21.99
C GLN A 134 -0.91 2.98 -23.36
N ASP A 135 -1.18 1.93 -24.13
CA ASP A 135 -1.72 2.06 -25.49
C ASP A 135 -3.13 2.62 -25.46
N PHE A 136 -4.02 2.02 -24.66
CA PHE A 136 -5.42 2.41 -24.59
C PHE A 136 -5.59 3.86 -24.14
N LEU A 137 -4.93 4.26 -23.04
CA LEU A 137 -5.05 5.60 -22.51
C LEU A 137 -4.46 6.65 -23.45
N LYS A 138 -3.36 6.33 -24.14
CA LYS A 138 -2.76 7.23 -25.13
C LYS A 138 -3.64 7.37 -26.37
N GLU A 139 -4.13 6.27 -26.93
CA GLU A 139 -4.92 6.26 -28.17
C GLU A 139 -6.33 6.81 -27.98
N LYS A 140 -7.00 6.49 -26.87
CA LYS A 140 -8.41 6.86 -26.66
C LYS A 140 -8.61 8.17 -25.93
N HIS A 141 -7.63 8.59 -25.14
CA HIS A 141 -7.78 9.74 -24.24
C HIS A 141 -6.60 10.72 -24.27
N ASN A 142 -5.56 10.46 -25.08
CA ASN A 142 -4.32 11.24 -25.10
C ASN A 142 -3.67 11.40 -23.71
N ILE A 143 -3.78 10.36 -22.88
CA ILE A 143 -3.19 10.31 -21.54
C ILE A 143 -1.88 9.52 -21.62
N THR A 144 -0.80 10.08 -21.10
CA THR A 144 0.52 9.44 -21.12
C THR A 144 0.74 8.71 -19.81
N LEU A 145 0.70 7.38 -19.82
CA LEU A 145 1.03 6.54 -18.67
C LEU A 145 2.48 6.07 -18.76
N LEU A 146 3.26 6.27 -17.69
CA LEU A 146 4.68 5.92 -17.62
C LEU A 146 4.98 5.08 -16.38
N VAL A 147 5.82 4.07 -16.54
CA VAL A 147 6.39 3.32 -15.42
C VAL A 147 7.70 3.96 -14.99
N VAL A 148 7.92 4.10 -13.69
CA VAL A 148 9.20 4.58 -13.14
C VAL A 148 9.67 3.59 -12.08
N PHE A 149 10.83 2.99 -12.30
CA PHE A 149 11.53 2.22 -11.27
C PHE A 149 12.41 3.18 -10.48
N GLU A 150 11.99 3.47 -9.25
CA GLU A 150 12.74 4.31 -8.32
C GLU A 150 13.99 3.55 -7.85
N PRO A 151 15.07 4.28 -7.52
CA PRO A 151 16.33 3.67 -7.13
C PRO A 151 16.18 2.90 -5.81
N SER A 152 17.03 1.89 -5.64
CA SER A 152 17.10 1.09 -4.43
C SER A 152 18.49 1.22 -3.83
N LYS A 153 18.59 1.62 -2.56
CA LYS A 153 19.88 1.73 -1.87
C LYS A 153 20.68 0.42 -1.90
N ALA A 154 20.00 -0.73 -1.82
CA ALA A 154 20.63 -2.04 -1.89
C ALA A 154 21.15 -2.40 -3.30
N GLU A 155 20.53 -1.86 -4.36
CA GLU A 155 21.00 -2.04 -5.74
C GLU A 155 22.10 -1.03 -6.11
N VAL A 156 22.00 0.21 -5.62
CA VAL A 156 22.98 1.28 -5.88
C VAL A 156 24.26 1.08 -5.08
N TYR A 157 24.15 0.70 -3.80
CA TYR A 157 25.30 0.48 -2.91
C TYR A 157 25.36 -0.93 -2.28
N PRO A 158 25.39 -2.01 -3.09
CA PRO A 158 25.50 -3.38 -2.58
C PRO A 158 26.80 -3.64 -1.81
N GLU A 159 27.86 -2.87 -2.08
CA GLU A 159 29.16 -2.95 -1.40
C GLU A 159 29.06 -2.74 0.11
N TYR A 160 28.04 -2.01 0.59
CA TYR A 160 27.82 -1.78 2.02
C TYR A 160 26.90 -2.81 2.68
N ILE A 161 26.34 -3.76 1.94
CA ILE A 161 25.57 -4.86 2.51
C ILE A 161 26.52 -5.81 3.27
N PRO A 162 26.17 -6.25 4.49
CA PRO A 162 26.98 -7.24 5.21
C PRO A 162 27.12 -8.56 4.44
N ASP A 163 28.33 -9.14 4.41
CA ASP A 163 28.67 -10.29 3.55
C ASP A 163 27.81 -11.54 3.84
N TYR A 164 27.35 -11.71 5.07
CA TYR A 164 26.52 -12.85 5.44
C TYR A 164 25.16 -12.85 4.71
N PHE A 165 24.65 -11.69 4.27
CA PHE A 165 23.47 -11.59 3.41
C PHE A 165 23.77 -11.95 1.95
N LEU A 166 25.01 -11.82 1.49
CA LEU A 166 25.42 -12.04 0.11
C LEU A 166 25.96 -13.45 -0.15
N SER A 167 26.18 -14.23 0.92
CA SER A 167 26.80 -15.57 0.90
C SER A 167 26.16 -16.58 -0.06
N ASN A 168 24.85 -16.46 -0.32
CA ASN A 168 24.11 -17.36 -1.20
C ASN A 168 24.09 -16.91 -2.68
N GLY A 169 24.79 -15.82 -3.01
CA GLY A 169 24.81 -15.20 -4.34
C GLY A 169 23.50 -14.48 -4.68
N LYS A 170 23.60 -13.50 -5.59
CA LYS A 170 22.45 -12.78 -6.13
C LYS A 170 21.68 -13.67 -7.11
N LYS A 171 20.39 -13.86 -6.86
CA LYS A 171 19.45 -14.53 -7.78
C LYS A 171 18.71 -13.50 -8.61
N LYS A 172 17.92 -13.98 -9.58
CA LYS A 172 17.02 -13.12 -10.34
C LYS A 172 16.01 -12.45 -9.39
N SER A 173 16.07 -11.13 -9.30
CA SER A 173 15.15 -10.34 -8.47
C SER A 173 13.85 -10.00 -9.21
N ASN A 174 12.86 -9.50 -8.45
CA ASN A 174 11.66 -8.92 -9.04
C ASN A 174 12.05 -7.74 -9.94
N TYR A 175 12.92 -6.85 -9.47
CA TYR A 175 13.43 -5.71 -10.24
C TYR A 175 13.99 -6.13 -11.60
N ASN A 176 14.92 -7.09 -11.64
CA ASN A 176 15.49 -7.54 -12.92
C ASN A 176 14.39 -8.07 -13.86
N CYS A 177 13.45 -8.86 -13.34
CA CYS A 177 12.37 -9.42 -14.14
C CYS A 177 11.40 -8.34 -14.66
N PHE A 178 11.05 -7.34 -13.85
CA PHE A 178 10.20 -6.22 -14.27
C PHE A 178 10.86 -5.41 -15.38
N VAL A 179 12.13 -5.05 -15.25
CA VAL A 179 12.89 -4.30 -16.27
C VAL A 179 12.99 -5.10 -17.58
N GLU A 180 13.36 -6.39 -17.50
CA GLU A 180 13.42 -7.27 -18.67
C GLU A 180 12.06 -7.36 -19.38
N GLU A 181 10.96 -7.53 -18.64
CA GLU A 181 9.63 -7.64 -19.21
C GLU A 181 9.14 -6.31 -19.80
N CYS A 182 9.44 -5.18 -19.18
CA CYS A 182 9.18 -3.86 -19.74
C CYS A 182 9.90 -3.67 -21.09
N LYS A 183 11.19 -4.04 -21.17
CA LYS A 183 11.98 -4.00 -22.43
C LYS A 183 11.38 -4.94 -23.48
N ARG A 184 11.11 -6.20 -23.12
CA ARG A 184 10.57 -7.24 -24.01
C ARG A 184 9.21 -6.83 -24.61
N GLN A 185 8.33 -6.26 -23.78
CA GLN A 185 6.98 -5.88 -24.17
C GLN A 185 6.87 -4.42 -24.67
N LYS A 186 8.00 -3.70 -24.77
CA LYS A 186 8.08 -2.31 -25.20
C LYS A 186 7.20 -1.36 -24.37
N VAL A 187 7.12 -1.60 -23.06
CA VAL A 187 6.49 -0.67 -22.10
C VAL A 187 7.37 0.57 -21.97
N LYS A 188 6.77 1.76 -22.02
CA LYS A 188 7.45 3.02 -21.77
C LYS A 188 7.78 3.13 -20.29
N HIS A 189 9.05 2.99 -19.94
CA HIS A 189 9.52 3.02 -18.57
C HIS A 189 10.79 3.84 -18.42
N LEU A 190 10.97 4.45 -17.26
CA LEU A 190 12.21 5.08 -16.81
C LEU A 190 12.81 4.22 -15.70
N ASP A 191 14.09 3.91 -15.82
CA ASP A 191 14.83 3.12 -14.84
C ASP A 191 15.82 4.03 -14.10
N LEU A 192 15.33 4.70 -13.05
CA LEU A 192 16.17 5.58 -12.23
C LEU A 192 17.17 4.78 -11.39
N ASN A 193 16.86 3.52 -11.09
CA ASN A 193 17.78 2.64 -10.39
C ASN A 193 19.03 2.37 -11.23
N GLN A 194 18.85 1.97 -12.50
CA GLN A 194 19.96 1.79 -13.43
C GLN A 194 20.73 3.09 -13.67
N PHE A 195 20.03 4.22 -13.84
CA PHE A 195 20.67 5.53 -13.95
C PHE A 195 21.59 5.84 -12.76
N PHE A 196 21.14 5.57 -11.53
CA PHE A 196 21.95 5.80 -10.33
C PHE A 196 23.15 4.89 -10.22
N ILE A 197 23.01 3.61 -10.60
CA ILE A 197 24.15 2.69 -10.68
C ILE A 197 25.21 3.21 -11.66
N GLU A 198 24.79 3.79 -12.79
CA GLU A 198 25.71 4.29 -13.82
C GLU A 198 26.46 5.56 -13.42
N ILE A 199 25.84 6.43 -12.61
CA ILE A 199 26.43 7.72 -12.24
C ILE A 199 27.08 7.75 -10.85
N LYS A 200 26.85 6.75 -9.99
CA LYS A 200 27.24 6.81 -8.57
C LYS A 200 28.71 7.13 -8.32
N ASP A 201 29.60 6.71 -9.23
CA ASP A 201 31.05 6.92 -9.11
C ASP A 201 31.51 8.27 -9.72
N THR A 202 30.60 9.03 -10.32
CA THR A 202 30.90 10.30 -11.03
C THR A 202 30.22 11.52 -10.43
N VAL A 203 29.18 11.31 -9.62
CA VAL A 203 28.48 12.41 -8.95
C VAL A 203 29.32 13.03 -7.84
N SER A 204 29.15 14.33 -7.61
CA SER A 204 29.92 15.08 -6.61
C SER A 204 29.47 14.85 -5.17
N TYR A 205 28.22 14.40 -4.98
CA TYR A 205 27.63 14.22 -3.66
C TYR A 205 26.88 12.89 -3.57
N PRO A 206 26.74 12.32 -2.36
CA PRO A 206 26.10 11.03 -2.17
C PRO A 206 24.65 11.00 -2.65
N ILE A 207 24.31 9.93 -3.38
CA ILE A 207 22.94 9.66 -3.85
C ILE A 207 22.05 9.16 -2.71
N TYR A 208 22.63 8.42 -1.76
CA TYR A 208 21.95 7.95 -0.56
C TYR A 208 22.72 8.38 0.69
N PRO A 209 22.04 8.90 1.72
CA PRO A 209 22.65 9.21 2.99
C PRO A 209 22.93 7.93 3.80
N VAL A 210 23.93 7.99 4.67
CA VAL A 210 24.33 6.86 5.52
C VAL A 210 23.18 6.40 6.42
N TYR A 211 22.50 7.35 7.07
CA TYR A 211 21.44 7.13 8.06
C TYR A 211 20.02 7.28 7.51
N GLY A 212 19.85 7.34 6.19
CA GLY A 212 18.54 7.39 5.56
C GLY A 212 18.29 6.23 4.61
N ILE A 213 17.01 5.85 4.44
CA ILE A 213 16.60 4.81 3.49
C ILE A 213 16.14 5.38 2.14
N HIS A 214 15.69 6.64 2.12
CA HIS A 214 15.38 7.38 0.90
C HIS A 214 16.65 7.90 0.24
N TRP A 215 16.56 8.28 -1.04
CA TRP A 215 17.60 9.07 -1.70
C TRP A 215 17.93 10.34 -0.89
N SER A 216 19.11 10.91 -1.10
CA SER A 216 19.43 12.23 -0.58
C SER A 216 18.59 13.30 -1.29
N GLU A 217 18.49 14.50 -0.73
CA GLU A 217 17.87 15.63 -1.44
C GLU A 217 18.58 15.93 -2.78
N TYR A 218 19.89 15.69 -2.86
CA TYR A 218 20.65 15.72 -4.11
C TYR A 218 20.25 14.61 -5.09
N GLY A 219 20.10 13.37 -4.61
CA GLY A 219 19.57 12.26 -5.42
C GLY A 219 18.15 12.54 -5.94
N MET A 220 17.27 13.09 -5.10
CA MET A 220 15.93 13.51 -5.51
C MET A 220 15.99 14.54 -6.63
N ALA A 221 16.90 15.52 -6.54
CA ALA A 221 17.06 16.56 -7.55
C ALA A 221 17.48 15.99 -8.93
N LEU A 222 18.46 15.09 -8.94
CA LEU A 222 18.88 14.37 -10.15
C LEU A 222 17.74 13.52 -10.75
N SER A 223 16.97 12.85 -9.87
CA SER A 223 15.79 12.06 -10.29
C SER A 223 14.71 12.93 -10.90
N ALA A 224 14.40 14.07 -10.29
CA ALA A 224 13.37 14.98 -10.74
C ALA A 224 13.72 15.61 -12.10
N ASP A 225 14.96 16.04 -12.31
CA ASP A 225 15.44 16.52 -13.61
C ASP A 225 15.27 15.45 -14.71
N THR A 226 15.75 14.24 -14.44
CA THR A 226 15.65 13.11 -15.37
C THR A 226 14.19 12.73 -15.66
N LEU A 227 13.34 12.73 -14.63
CA LEU A 227 11.93 12.39 -14.74
C LEU A 227 11.15 13.44 -15.54
N VAL A 228 11.39 14.73 -15.34
CA VAL A 228 10.73 15.81 -16.11
C VAL A 228 11.06 15.67 -17.60
N LYS A 229 12.34 15.52 -17.95
CA LYS A 229 12.78 15.30 -19.35
C LYS A 229 12.16 14.05 -19.96
N PHE A 230 12.03 12.97 -19.17
CA PHE A 230 11.40 11.74 -19.62
C PHE A 230 9.89 11.92 -19.85
N ILE A 231 9.19 12.65 -18.99
CA ILE A 231 7.76 12.98 -19.17
C ILE A 231 7.59 13.84 -20.42
N GLU A 232 8.40 14.88 -20.60
CA GLU A 232 8.37 15.80 -21.75
C GLU A 232 8.48 15.00 -23.06
N LYS A 233 9.53 14.18 -23.18
CA LYS A 233 9.80 13.33 -24.35
C LYS A 233 8.65 12.38 -24.71
N ASN A 234 7.96 11.82 -23.73
CA ASN A 234 6.92 10.80 -23.98
C ASN A 234 5.51 11.37 -24.05
N SER A 235 5.26 12.52 -23.44
CA SER A 235 3.95 13.18 -23.44
C SER A 235 3.76 14.12 -24.62
N GLY A 236 4.85 14.76 -25.08
CA GLY A 236 4.83 15.80 -26.10
C GLY A 236 4.44 17.19 -25.60
N TYR A 237 4.24 17.37 -24.29
CA TYR A 237 4.13 18.69 -23.68
C TYR A 237 5.53 19.32 -23.58
N ASP A 238 5.66 20.63 -23.79
CA ASP A 238 6.84 21.42 -23.43
C ASP A 238 6.67 21.88 -21.97
N LEU A 239 7.40 21.25 -21.05
CA LEU A 239 7.29 21.45 -19.61
C LEU A 239 8.25 22.54 -19.14
N LEU A 240 7.99 23.14 -17.97
CA LEU A 240 8.91 24.11 -17.38
C LEU A 240 10.31 23.52 -17.20
N ASP A 241 11.32 24.29 -17.60
CA ASP A 241 12.73 23.91 -17.45
C ASP A 241 13.11 23.91 -15.98
N LEU A 242 13.83 22.86 -15.58
CA LEU A 242 14.32 22.68 -14.23
C LEU A 242 15.84 22.83 -14.22
N ALA A 243 16.33 23.79 -13.45
CA ALA A 243 17.75 23.91 -13.12
C ALA A 243 17.93 23.80 -11.60
N TRP A 244 19.17 23.56 -11.17
CA TRP A 244 19.51 23.31 -9.78
C TRP A 244 20.75 24.08 -9.37
N GLU A 245 20.74 24.59 -8.15
CA GLU A 245 21.90 25.19 -7.49
C GLU A 245 22.09 24.54 -6.12
N ILE A 246 23.34 24.33 -5.71
CA ILE A 246 23.65 23.80 -4.38
C ILE A 246 23.59 24.96 -3.37
N ASP A 247 22.55 25.00 -2.54
CA ASP A 247 22.41 26.01 -1.49
C ASP A 247 23.41 25.78 -0.36
N LYS A 248 23.57 24.51 0.07
CA LYS A 248 24.54 24.15 1.10
C LYS A 248 25.03 22.72 1.00
N VAL A 249 26.19 22.48 1.62
CA VAL A 249 26.76 21.17 1.88
C VAL A 249 27.00 21.04 3.38
N THR A 250 26.52 19.96 3.99
CA THR A 250 26.64 19.73 5.44
C THR A 250 26.83 18.26 5.75
N THR A 251 27.54 17.96 6.84
CA THR A 251 27.67 16.60 7.39
C THR A 251 26.55 16.25 8.36
N LYS A 252 25.64 17.19 8.66
CA LYS A 252 24.46 16.95 9.48
C LYS A 252 23.27 16.68 8.56
N PRO A 253 22.77 15.44 8.47
CA PRO A 253 21.64 15.14 7.59
C PRO A 253 20.39 15.87 8.04
N GLU A 254 19.59 16.32 7.07
CA GLU A 254 18.34 17.05 7.28
C GLU A 254 17.17 16.34 6.58
N LYS A 255 15.94 16.69 6.97
CA LYS A 255 14.71 16.12 6.39
C LYS A 255 14.74 14.58 6.43
N THR A 256 14.47 13.91 5.31
CA THR A 256 14.45 12.44 5.21
C THR A 256 15.84 11.82 5.17
N ASP A 257 16.93 12.61 5.09
CA ASP A 257 18.27 12.05 5.00
C ASP A 257 18.72 11.37 6.31
N TYR A 258 17.97 11.57 7.39
CA TYR A 258 18.19 10.95 8.70
C TYR A 258 17.03 10.06 9.17
N ASP A 259 16.11 9.65 8.29
CA ASP A 259 14.87 8.98 8.71
C ASP A 259 15.07 7.66 9.47
N VAL A 260 16.03 6.83 9.05
CA VAL A 260 16.41 5.62 9.80
C VAL A 260 17.16 6.01 11.07
N GLY A 261 18.03 7.01 11.01
CA GLY A 261 18.74 7.56 12.18
C GLY A 261 17.79 8.00 13.29
N ASP A 262 16.65 8.60 12.93
CA ASP A 262 15.59 8.94 13.86
C ASP A 262 14.91 7.70 14.44
N ALA A 263 14.61 6.70 13.60
CA ALA A 263 13.99 5.43 14.03
C ALA A 263 14.88 4.62 14.99
N LEU A 264 16.21 4.76 14.90
CA LEU A 264 17.15 4.12 15.83
C LEU A 264 17.01 4.63 17.28
N ASN A 265 16.41 5.81 17.49
CA ASN A 265 16.27 6.41 18.80
C ASN A 265 17.60 6.43 19.57
N LEU A 266 18.65 6.97 18.95
CA LEU A 266 19.95 7.12 19.60
C LEU A 266 19.96 8.33 20.56
N LEU A 267 20.98 8.41 21.42
CA LEU A 267 21.10 9.50 22.39
C LEU A 267 21.55 10.80 21.73
N TRP A 268 22.39 10.71 20.70
CA TRP A 268 22.80 11.83 19.87
C TRP A 268 22.77 11.44 18.39
N ASN A 269 22.59 12.45 17.55
CA ASN A 269 22.61 12.25 16.10
C ASN A 269 24.05 12.07 15.61
N HIS A 270 24.22 11.21 14.62
CA HIS A 270 25.50 10.94 14.00
C HIS A 270 25.61 11.73 12.70
N ASN A 271 26.80 12.28 12.45
CA ASN A 271 27.07 12.96 11.19
C ASN A 271 27.19 11.94 10.05
N SER A 272 26.87 12.38 8.84
CA SER A 272 27.12 11.66 7.60
C SER A 272 28.31 12.28 6.86
N GLU A 273 28.58 11.73 5.68
CA GLU A 273 29.40 12.38 4.65
C GLU A 273 28.75 13.71 4.21
N GLY A 274 29.50 14.54 3.47
CA GLY A 274 29.00 15.84 3.01
C GLY A 274 27.80 15.68 2.08
N LEU A 275 26.59 15.97 2.57
CA LEU A 275 25.35 15.93 1.81
C LEU A 275 25.04 17.31 1.24
N ALA A 276 24.70 17.36 -0.04
CA ALA A 276 24.29 18.57 -0.72
C ALA A 276 22.77 18.74 -0.68
N TYR A 277 22.33 19.97 -0.41
CA TYR A 277 20.93 20.37 -0.40
C TYR A 277 20.69 21.35 -1.54
N PRO A 278 20.23 20.87 -2.70
CA PRO A 278 19.98 21.72 -3.84
C PRO A 278 18.66 22.48 -3.71
N ILE A 279 18.60 23.65 -4.34
CA ILE A 279 17.39 24.43 -4.57
C ILE A 279 17.06 24.45 -6.05
N ALA A 280 15.76 24.32 -6.37
CA ALA A 280 15.29 24.32 -7.75
C ALA A 280 15.17 25.75 -8.28
N LEU A 281 15.78 26.00 -9.43
CA LEU A 281 15.64 27.22 -10.21
C LEU A 281 14.67 26.92 -11.35
N ILE A 282 13.48 27.51 -11.29
CA ILE A 282 12.41 27.28 -12.28
C ILE A 282 12.00 28.64 -12.87
N GLU A 283 12.29 28.83 -14.16
CA GLU A 283 11.87 30.03 -14.87
C GLU A 283 10.40 29.90 -15.28
N ARG A 284 9.55 30.80 -14.79
CA ARG A 284 8.12 30.81 -15.14
C ARG A 284 7.93 31.39 -16.54
N ASN A 285 7.86 30.51 -17.54
CA ASN A 285 7.49 30.88 -18.89
C ASN A 285 6.00 30.61 -19.16
N LYS A 286 5.22 31.66 -19.48
CA LYS A 286 3.78 31.55 -19.78
C LYS A 286 3.46 30.76 -21.05
N ALA A 287 4.43 30.56 -21.95
CA ALA A 287 4.27 29.76 -23.16
C ALA A 287 4.28 28.25 -22.88
N LYS A 288 4.83 27.82 -21.74
CA LYS A 288 4.97 26.40 -21.39
C LYS A 288 3.69 25.83 -20.79
N VAL A 289 3.40 24.57 -21.08
CA VAL A 289 2.16 23.89 -20.67
C VAL A 289 2.35 23.24 -19.31
N ARG A 290 1.33 23.32 -18.46
CA ARG A 290 1.29 22.68 -17.14
C ARG A 290 0.21 21.60 -17.09
N PRO A 291 0.51 20.35 -17.51
CA PRO A 291 -0.49 19.29 -17.53
C PRO A 291 -0.95 18.89 -16.11
N ASN A 292 -2.05 18.14 -16.03
CA ASN A 292 -2.50 17.47 -14.81
C ASN A 292 -1.77 16.12 -14.66
N LEU A 293 -1.20 15.88 -13.47
CA LEU A 293 -0.41 14.71 -13.13
C LEU A 293 -1.13 13.86 -12.09
N LEU A 294 -1.07 12.54 -12.25
CA LEU A 294 -1.35 11.57 -11.19
C LEU A 294 -0.13 10.69 -10.96
N ALA A 295 0.45 10.78 -9.76
CA ALA A 295 1.47 9.84 -9.31
C ALA A 295 0.84 8.76 -8.42
N ILE A 296 1.06 7.49 -8.77
CA ILE A 296 0.75 6.34 -7.94
C ILE A 296 2.10 5.77 -7.50
N ALA A 297 2.49 6.05 -6.27
CA ALA A 297 3.86 5.87 -5.80
C ALA A 297 3.94 5.51 -4.30
N ASP A 298 5.14 5.13 -3.86
CA ASP A 298 5.46 4.90 -2.44
C ASP A 298 6.03 6.16 -1.77
N SER A 299 6.79 5.97 -0.69
CA SER A 299 7.30 7.05 0.13
C SER A 299 8.37 7.90 -0.55
N TYR A 300 9.04 7.43 -1.61
CA TYR A 300 10.04 8.22 -2.33
C TYR A 300 9.43 9.47 -2.97
N TYR A 301 8.22 9.34 -3.50
CA TYR A 301 7.50 10.48 -4.09
C TYR A 301 7.20 11.59 -3.07
N TRP A 302 7.23 11.32 -1.75
CA TRP A 302 7.09 12.39 -0.76
C TRP A 302 8.19 13.45 -0.86
N ASN A 303 9.43 13.09 -1.21
CA ASN A 303 10.48 14.10 -1.36
C ASN A 303 10.16 15.05 -2.53
N ILE A 304 9.70 14.50 -3.66
CA ILE A 304 9.27 15.29 -4.82
C ILE A 304 8.06 16.15 -4.45
N TYR A 305 7.02 15.55 -3.86
CA TYR A 305 5.78 16.22 -3.50
C TYR A 305 5.99 17.35 -2.46
N ASN A 306 6.86 17.12 -1.48
CA ASN A 306 7.16 18.10 -0.42
C ASN A 306 8.10 19.21 -0.90
N SER A 307 8.95 18.94 -1.90
CA SER A 307 9.79 19.97 -2.54
C SER A 307 8.98 21.06 -3.28
N LYS A 308 7.70 20.78 -3.58
CA LYS A 308 6.79 21.62 -4.38
C LYS A 308 7.18 21.81 -5.84
N ILE A 309 8.26 21.19 -6.32
CA ILE A 309 8.72 21.30 -7.71
C ILE A 309 7.63 20.83 -8.67
N PHE A 310 7.03 19.68 -8.43
CA PHE A 310 6.01 19.15 -9.33
C PHE A 310 4.71 19.94 -9.26
N SER A 311 4.34 20.51 -8.12
CA SER A 311 3.22 21.46 -8.03
C SER A 311 3.46 22.78 -8.80
N ILE A 312 4.72 23.11 -9.13
CA ILE A 312 5.07 24.23 -10.00
C ILE A 312 5.03 23.80 -11.48
N ILE A 313 5.55 22.63 -11.82
CA ILE A 313 5.61 22.12 -13.20
C ILE A 313 4.22 21.70 -13.71
N PHE A 314 3.39 21.12 -12.86
CA PHE A 314 2.07 20.60 -13.20
C PHE A 314 0.97 21.51 -12.62
N ASN A 315 -0.19 21.54 -13.26
CA ASN A 315 -1.33 22.37 -12.80
C ASN A 315 -2.09 21.70 -11.66
N ASN A 316 -2.28 20.38 -11.74
CA ASN A 316 -2.92 19.59 -10.70
C ASN A 316 -2.10 18.32 -10.48
N GLU A 317 -1.35 18.29 -9.37
CA GLU A 317 -0.59 17.13 -8.91
C GLU A 317 -1.44 16.33 -7.90
N SER A 318 -1.92 15.17 -8.32
CA SER A 318 -2.54 14.18 -7.42
C SER A 318 -1.54 13.09 -7.07
N PHE A 319 -1.51 12.70 -5.80
CA PHE A 319 -0.64 11.63 -5.31
C PHE A 319 -1.47 10.55 -4.61
N TRP A 320 -1.51 9.36 -5.19
CA TRP A 320 -2.11 8.17 -4.59
C TRP A 320 -1.03 7.38 -3.84
N TYR A 321 -0.83 7.76 -2.58
CA TYR A 321 0.16 7.15 -1.71
C TYR A 321 -0.17 5.69 -1.43
N PHE A 322 0.76 4.79 -1.78
CA PHE A 322 0.57 3.34 -1.76
C PHE A 322 -0.71 2.87 -2.49
N GLY A 323 -1.18 3.65 -3.47
CA GLY A 323 -2.44 3.41 -4.18
C GLY A 323 -3.70 3.47 -3.29
N ALA A 324 -3.59 3.94 -2.05
CA ALA A 324 -4.66 3.87 -1.07
C ALA A 324 -5.15 5.26 -0.64
N LYS A 325 -4.26 6.12 -0.15
CA LYS A 325 -4.60 7.48 0.32
C LYS A 325 -4.40 8.51 -0.79
N VAL A 326 -5.29 9.49 -0.87
CA VAL A 326 -5.32 10.48 -1.95
C VAL A 326 -4.88 11.84 -1.42
N TYR A 327 -3.83 12.40 -1.99
CA TYR A 327 -3.33 13.75 -1.68
C TYR A 327 -3.48 14.68 -2.90
N PRO A 328 -3.79 15.97 -2.69
CA PRO A 328 -3.82 16.69 -1.41
C PRO A 328 -5.09 16.51 -0.55
N GLU A 329 -6.14 15.84 -1.03
CA GLU A 329 -7.46 15.77 -0.41
C GLU A 329 -7.40 15.29 1.05
N SER A 330 -6.56 14.29 1.33
CA SER A 330 -6.35 13.74 2.67
C SER A 330 -5.81 14.73 3.71
N TRP A 331 -5.27 15.90 3.30
CA TRP A 331 -4.91 16.96 4.25
C TRP A 331 -6.12 17.61 4.90
N SER A 332 -7.22 17.71 4.15
CA SER A 332 -8.45 18.35 4.62
C SER A 332 -9.38 17.32 5.25
N LYS A 333 -9.53 16.19 4.58
CA LYS A 333 -10.39 15.08 5.00
C LYS A 333 -9.79 13.80 4.48
N GLU A 334 -9.51 12.85 5.37
CA GLU A 334 -8.97 11.54 4.99
C GLU A 334 -9.78 10.94 3.84
N THR A 335 -9.14 10.80 2.68
CA THR A 335 -9.77 10.41 1.42
C THR A 335 -9.00 9.24 0.83
N ASN A 336 -9.68 8.14 0.55
CA ASN A 336 -9.05 6.96 -0.04
C ASN A 336 -9.48 6.76 -1.50
N VAL A 337 -8.65 6.09 -2.29
CA VAL A 337 -8.93 5.78 -3.70
C VAL A 337 -10.23 4.99 -3.87
N LYS A 338 -10.57 4.14 -2.90
CA LYS A 338 -11.84 3.38 -2.88
C LYS A 338 -13.08 4.27 -2.80
N ASP A 339 -12.93 5.49 -2.31
CA ASP A 339 -14.02 6.46 -2.14
C ASP A 339 -14.20 7.33 -3.40
N LEU A 340 -13.31 7.19 -4.40
CA LEU A 340 -13.32 7.96 -5.64
C LEU A 340 -14.06 7.25 -6.76
N ASN A 341 -14.61 8.02 -7.70
CA ASN A 341 -14.83 7.53 -9.05
C ASN A 341 -13.48 7.45 -9.78
N VAL A 342 -12.82 6.29 -9.68
CA VAL A 342 -11.48 6.03 -10.21
C VAL A 342 -11.39 6.32 -11.71
N LYS A 343 -12.39 5.87 -12.49
CA LYS A 343 -12.42 6.07 -13.95
C LYS A 343 -12.43 7.56 -14.30
N LYS A 344 -13.35 8.32 -13.69
CA LYS A 344 -13.45 9.77 -13.89
C LYS A 344 -12.15 10.47 -13.51
N THR A 345 -11.62 10.17 -12.32
CA THR A 345 -10.41 10.80 -11.79
C THR A 345 -9.21 10.60 -12.72
N VAL A 346 -9.07 9.41 -13.29
CA VAL A 346 -7.98 9.07 -14.22
C VAL A 346 -8.14 9.79 -15.55
N LEU A 347 -9.37 9.89 -16.07
CA LEU A 347 -9.65 10.56 -17.34
C LEU A 347 -9.46 12.08 -17.30
N GLU A 348 -9.40 12.68 -16.11
CA GLU A 348 -9.11 14.12 -15.91
C GLU A 348 -7.61 14.44 -15.93
N LYS A 349 -6.74 13.42 -16.06
CA LYS A 349 -5.28 13.56 -16.04
C LYS A 349 -4.71 13.59 -17.46
N ASN A 350 -3.54 14.18 -17.60
CA ASN A 350 -2.77 14.18 -18.85
C ASN A 350 -1.57 13.23 -18.78
N VAL A 351 -0.98 13.11 -17.59
CA VAL A 351 0.17 12.23 -17.31
C VAL A 351 -0.12 11.38 -16.07
N ILE A 352 0.20 10.09 -16.13
CA ILE A 352 0.07 9.15 -15.02
C ILE A 352 1.42 8.47 -14.81
N LEU A 353 1.93 8.50 -13.58
CA LEU A 353 3.15 7.82 -13.18
C LEU A 353 2.81 6.62 -12.30
N LEU A 354 3.31 5.45 -12.69
CA LEU A 354 3.34 4.24 -11.89
C LEU A 354 4.76 4.10 -11.34
N MET A 355 4.99 4.60 -10.13
CA MET A 355 6.32 4.61 -9.51
C MET A 355 6.41 3.54 -8.43
N VAL A 356 7.57 2.88 -8.34
CA VAL A 356 7.82 1.85 -7.34
C VAL A 356 9.32 1.74 -7.06
N THR A 357 9.65 1.75 -5.78
CA THR A 357 10.99 1.50 -5.25
C THR A 357 11.28 0.00 -5.13
N GLY A 358 12.55 -0.39 -5.23
CA GLY A 358 13.01 -1.78 -5.14
C GLY A 358 12.41 -2.61 -4.00
N ARG A 359 12.18 -2.00 -2.82
CA ARG A 359 11.55 -2.65 -1.64
C ARG A 359 10.16 -3.23 -1.95
N PHE A 360 9.40 -2.59 -2.81
CA PHE A 360 7.98 -2.88 -3.02
C PHE A 360 7.70 -3.57 -4.36
N MET A 361 8.73 -4.08 -5.05
CA MET A 361 8.57 -4.72 -6.35
C MET A 361 7.63 -5.94 -6.31
N HIS A 362 7.66 -6.74 -5.23
CA HIS A 362 6.70 -7.84 -5.04
C HIS A 362 5.23 -7.38 -5.00
N ARG A 363 4.96 -6.12 -4.65
CA ARG A 363 3.63 -5.51 -4.53
C ARG A 363 3.41 -4.34 -5.51
N ALA A 364 4.18 -4.31 -6.61
CA ALA A 364 4.25 -3.18 -7.53
C ALA A 364 2.88 -2.56 -7.86
N TRP A 365 2.81 -1.25 -7.62
CA TRP A 365 1.67 -0.35 -7.84
C TRP A 365 0.39 -0.72 -7.08
N TRP A 366 0.45 -1.54 -6.02
CA TRP A 366 -0.65 -1.81 -5.07
C TRP A 366 -2.01 -2.11 -5.73
N ARG A 367 -1.99 -2.97 -6.75
CA ARG A 367 -3.15 -3.33 -7.60
C ARG A 367 -3.73 -2.20 -8.44
N LYS A 368 -3.20 -0.98 -8.39
CA LYS A 368 -3.80 0.13 -9.13
C LYS A 368 -3.70 -0.08 -10.63
N ALA A 369 -2.56 -0.56 -11.14
CA ALA A 369 -2.47 -0.97 -12.55
C ALA A 369 -3.52 -2.04 -12.92
N ASP A 370 -3.71 -3.05 -12.07
CA ASP A 370 -4.69 -4.11 -12.29
C ASP A 370 -6.14 -3.61 -12.22
N LEU A 371 -6.44 -2.69 -11.28
CA LEU A 371 -7.72 -2.03 -11.14
C LEU A 371 -8.05 -1.21 -12.39
N LEU A 372 -7.11 -0.36 -12.84
CA LEU A 372 -7.26 0.42 -14.06
C LEU A 372 -7.48 -0.50 -15.27
N TYR A 373 -6.72 -1.59 -15.38
CA TYR A 373 -6.91 -2.56 -16.44
C TYR A 373 -8.33 -3.13 -16.45
N SER A 374 -8.87 -3.52 -15.29
CA SER A 374 -10.25 -4.02 -15.18
C SER A 374 -11.32 -2.98 -15.54
N ILE A 375 -11.07 -1.69 -15.27
CA ILE A 375 -11.98 -0.58 -15.59
C ILE A 375 -11.98 -0.25 -17.09
N PHE A 376 -10.81 -0.27 -17.72
CA PHE A 376 -10.63 0.16 -19.12
C PHE A 376 -10.66 -0.99 -20.13
N LYS A 377 -10.69 -2.24 -19.68
CA LYS A 377 -10.83 -3.42 -20.52
C LYS A 377 -12.17 -4.12 -20.29
N PRO A 378 -13.24 -3.80 -21.07
CA PRO A 378 -14.59 -4.31 -20.83
C PRO A 378 -14.74 -5.84 -20.99
N ASP A 379 -13.87 -6.46 -21.80
CA ASP A 379 -13.84 -7.91 -22.04
C ASP A 379 -12.91 -8.65 -21.05
N TYR A 380 -12.40 -7.97 -20.02
CA TYR A 380 -11.55 -8.60 -19.02
C TYR A 380 -12.31 -9.67 -18.25
N VAL A 381 -11.79 -10.90 -18.33
CA VAL A 381 -12.20 -12.02 -17.47
C VAL A 381 -11.21 -12.11 -16.31
N ALA A 382 -11.74 -12.11 -15.07
CA ALA A 382 -10.92 -12.26 -13.88
C ALA A 382 -10.09 -13.55 -13.93
N ASP A 383 -8.84 -13.47 -13.44
CA ASP A 383 -7.95 -14.62 -13.27
C ASP A 383 -7.84 -14.88 -11.75
N PRO A 384 -8.63 -15.82 -11.18
CA PRO A 384 -8.70 -16.00 -9.74
C PRO A 384 -7.37 -16.39 -9.09
N VAL A 385 -6.51 -17.10 -9.82
CA VAL A 385 -5.18 -17.48 -9.32
C VAL A 385 -4.28 -16.25 -9.30
N TYR A 386 -4.27 -15.45 -10.36
CA TYR A 386 -3.55 -14.18 -10.38
C TYR A 386 -4.01 -13.24 -9.26
N ASP A 387 -5.32 -13.06 -9.09
CA ASP A 387 -5.88 -12.21 -8.03
C ASP A 387 -5.48 -12.72 -6.65
N GLN A 388 -5.47 -14.04 -6.44
CA GLN A 388 -5.06 -14.63 -5.17
C GLN A 388 -3.55 -14.50 -4.91
N ILE A 389 -2.70 -14.59 -5.95
CA ILE A 389 -1.27 -14.26 -5.83
C ILE A 389 -1.10 -12.80 -5.41
N TRP A 390 -1.90 -11.89 -5.96
CA TRP A 390 -1.89 -10.49 -5.53
C TRP A 390 -2.25 -10.33 -4.04
N GLU A 391 -3.31 -10.99 -3.56
CA GLU A 391 -3.69 -10.94 -2.13
C GLU A 391 -2.56 -11.46 -1.23
N ILE A 392 -1.89 -12.55 -1.64
CA ILE A 392 -0.77 -13.13 -0.90
C ILE A 392 0.41 -12.15 -0.84
N THR A 393 0.78 -11.56 -1.98
CA THR A 393 1.92 -10.64 -2.09
C THR A 393 1.64 -9.27 -1.46
N GLY A 394 0.36 -8.88 -1.33
CA GLY A 394 -0.06 -7.65 -0.66
C GLY A 394 -0.23 -7.76 0.85
N TYR A 395 -0.29 -8.97 1.41
CA TYR A 395 -0.49 -9.19 2.85
C TYR A 395 0.78 -9.68 3.54
N ASP A 396 1.51 -8.75 4.18
CA ASP A 396 2.85 -8.97 4.74
C ASP A 396 2.94 -10.22 5.63
N LYS A 397 1.94 -10.49 6.48
CA LYS A 397 1.96 -11.67 7.36
C LYS A 397 1.96 -12.97 6.54
N TRP A 398 1.11 -13.07 5.52
CA TRP A 398 1.01 -14.27 4.69
C TRP A 398 2.23 -14.41 3.78
N PHE A 399 2.65 -13.33 3.11
CA PHE A 399 3.86 -13.30 2.32
C PHE A 399 5.10 -13.78 3.11
N ASN A 400 5.32 -13.21 4.30
CA ASN A 400 6.43 -13.59 5.17
C ASN A 400 6.32 -15.02 5.72
N THR A 401 5.09 -15.54 5.87
CA THR A 401 4.88 -16.92 6.30
C THR A 401 5.29 -17.89 5.21
N ILE A 402 4.89 -17.64 3.96
CA ILE A 402 5.31 -18.44 2.80
C ILE A 402 6.82 -18.30 2.58
N TYR A 403 7.39 -17.11 2.78
CA TYR A 403 8.84 -16.90 2.66
C TYR A 403 9.61 -17.76 3.66
N LYS A 404 9.23 -17.74 4.95
CA LYS A 404 9.82 -18.61 5.98
C LYS A 404 9.65 -20.09 5.64
N GLN A 405 8.49 -20.49 5.11
CA GLN A 405 8.25 -21.85 4.63
C GLN A 405 9.21 -22.23 3.50
N SER A 406 9.42 -21.34 2.53
CA SER A 406 10.34 -21.56 1.39
C SER A 406 11.77 -21.84 1.85
N LYS A 407 12.23 -21.11 2.87
CA LYS A 407 13.56 -21.30 3.47
C LYS A 407 13.66 -22.60 4.25
N LYS A 408 12.63 -22.94 5.05
CA LYS A 408 12.59 -24.18 5.84
C LYS A 408 12.55 -25.43 4.96
N GLU A 409 11.81 -25.38 3.85
CA GLU A 409 11.59 -26.53 2.96
C GLU A 409 12.57 -26.57 1.77
N ASN A 410 13.45 -25.57 1.64
CA ASN A 410 14.33 -25.37 0.48
C ASN A 410 13.57 -25.43 -0.87
N LYS A 411 12.41 -24.77 -0.93
CA LYS A 411 11.54 -24.72 -2.12
C LYS A 411 11.56 -23.34 -2.76
N SER A 412 11.22 -23.29 -4.05
CA SER A 412 11.04 -22.02 -4.77
C SER A 412 9.93 -21.19 -4.12
N PHE A 413 10.25 -19.96 -3.72
CA PHE A 413 9.30 -19.05 -3.09
C PHE A 413 8.16 -18.68 -4.05
N ALA A 414 8.48 -18.35 -5.31
CA ALA A 414 7.49 -18.12 -6.36
C ALA A 414 6.54 -19.31 -6.57
N GLN A 415 7.07 -20.53 -6.53
CA GLN A 415 6.25 -21.73 -6.69
C GLN A 415 5.31 -21.91 -5.48
N LEU A 416 5.80 -21.71 -4.25
CA LEU A 416 4.95 -21.79 -3.07
C LEU A 416 3.85 -20.72 -3.07
N ILE A 417 4.13 -19.49 -3.51
CA ILE A 417 3.10 -18.47 -3.69
C ILE A 417 2.01 -18.97 -4.65
N LYS A 418 2.41 -19.53 -5.81
CA LYS A 418 1.48 -20.10 -6.79
C LYS A 418 0.68 -21.27 -6.23
N ASP A 419 1.34 -22.18 -5.50
CA ASP A 419 0.68 -23.34 -4.88
C ASP A 419 -0.33 -22.91 -3.82
N HIS A 420 0.01 -21.93 -2.97
CA HIS A 420 -0.91 -21.35 -1.98
C HIS A 420 -2.09 -20.64 -2.66
N ALA A 421 -1.85 -19.95 -3.78
CA ALA A 421 -2.89 -19.30 -4.54
C ALA A 421 -3.86 -20.32 -5.18
N VAL A 422 -3.33 -21.32 -5.86
CA VAL A 422 -4.11 -22.41 -6.47
C VAL A 422 -4.87 -23.19 -5.39
N PHE A 423 -4.20 -23.53 -4.28
CA PHE A 423 -4.84 -24.14 -3.13
C PHE A 423 -5.97 -23.26 -2.66
N THR A 424 -5.75 -21.98 -2.34
CA THR A 424 -6.81 -21.08 -1.83
C THR A 424 -7.99 -20.94 -2.79
N VAL A 425 -7.75 -20.89 -4.09
CA VAL A 425 -8.82 -20.85 -5.10
C VAL A 425 -9.62 -22.16 -5.10
N ASN A 426 -8.94 -23.31 -5.08
CA ASN A 426 -9.57 -24.64 -5.06
C ASN A 426 -10.21 -24.97 -3.69
N SER A 427 -9.62 -24.45 -2.61
CA SER A 427 -9.92 -24.62 -1.19
C SER A 427 -10.88 -23.55 -0.71
N LYS A 428 -11.48 -22.73 -1.58
CA LYS A 428 -12.76 -22.06 -1.28
C LYS A 428 -13.94 -23.06 -1.24
N ASN A 429 -13.63 -24.37 -1.10
CA ASN A 429 -14.40 -25.44 -0.43
C ASN A 429 -13.75 -25.96 0.91
N GLY A 430 -12.87 -25.19 1.58
CA GLY A 430 -12.22 -25.42 2.91
C GLY A 430 -10.68 -25.57 2.90
N PRO A 431 -9.88 -25.13 3.93
CA PRO A 431 -10.30 -24.82 5.30
C PRO A 431 -10.40 -23.32 5.63
N VAL A 432 -11.35 -23.08 6.52
CA VAL A 432 -11.79 -21.82 7.11
C VAL A 432 -10.72 -21.27 8.06
N THR A 433 -10.35 -20.00 7.87
CA THR A 433 -10.06 -19.14 9.03
C THR A 433 -11.24 -18.16 9.12
N ASP A 434 -11.99 -18.27 10.21
CA ASP A 434 -13.18 -17.49 10.59
C ASP A 434 -14.58 -17.98 10.08
N PRO A 435 -15.35 -18.70 10.93
CA PRO A 435 -16.75 -19.07 10.68
C PRO A 435 -17.75 -17.89 10.69
N ALA A 436 -17.32 -16.65 10.93
CA ALA A 436 -18.23 -15.49 10.98
C ALA A 436 -18.37 -14.72 9.64
N LYS A 437 -17.69 -15.12 8.56
CA LYS A 437 -17.80 -14.46 7.25
C LYS A 437 -18.49 -15.35 6.22
N ILE A 438 -19.81 -15.27 6.16
CA ILE A 438 -20.56 -15.62 4.95
C ILE A 438 -20.00 -14.73 3.83
N GLN A 439 -19.21 -15.28 2.91
CA GLN A 439 -18.61 -14.52 1.81
C GLN A 439 -19.73 -13.97 0.91
N THR A 440 -19.84 -12.66 0.84
CA THR A 440 -20.64 -11.96 -0.17
C THR A 440 -19.88 -11.93 -1.49
N LYS A 441 -20.47 -12.48 -2.56
CA LYS A 441 -19.92 -12.46 -3.93
C LYS A 441 -20.99 -12.04 -4.93
N THR A 442 -20.62 -11.47 -6.06
CA THR A 442 -21.56 -11.17 -7.15
C THR A 442 -22.17 -12.43 -7.74
N LYS A 443 -23.34 -12.29 -8.38
CA LYS A 443 -24.01 -13.41 -9.06
C LYS A 443 -23.10 -14.03 -10.12
N ALA A 444 -22.35 -13.20 -10.86
CA ALA A 444 -21.38 -13.65 -11.86
C ALA A 444 -20.23 -14.45 -11.24
N GLU A 445 -19.70 -14.02 -10.09
CA GLU A 445 -18.67 -14.77 -9.36
C GLU A 445 -19.19 -16.12 -8.87
N TRP A 446 -20.43 -16.18 -8.39
CA TRP A 446 -21.07 -17.43 -8.03
C TRP A 446 -21.25 -18.36 -9.25
N ILE A 447 -21.71 -17.83 -10.38
CA ILE A 447 -21.85 -18.61 -11.62
C ILE A 447 -20.49 -19.19 -12.02
N ASN A 448 -19.43 -18.40 -11.98
CA ASN A 448 -18.08 -18.88 -12.30
C ASN A 448 -17.58 -19.97 -11.35
N ILE A 449 -17.94 -19.88 -10.06
CA ILE A 449 -17.65 -20.94 -9.08
C ILE A 449 -18.36 -22.25 -9.47
N TYR A 450 -19.64 -22.19 -9.84
CA TYR A 450 -20.37 -23.41 -10.25
C TYR A 450 -19.88 -23.95 -11.59
N ILE A 451 -19.53 -23.11 -12.56
CA ILE A 451 -18.88 -23.52 -13.80
C ILE A 451 -17.60 -24.31 -13.49
N SER A 452 -16.77 -23.79 -12.59
CA SER A 452 -15.54 -24.47 -12.16
C SER A 452 -15.84 -25.81 -11.48
N LYS A 453 -16.83 -25.86 -10.58
CA LYS A 453 -17.24 -27.10 -9.89
C LYS A 453 -17.77 -28.17 -10.85
N ILE A 454 -18.58 -27.77 -11.84
CA ILE A 454 -19.10 -28.67 -12.87
C ILE A 454 -17.93 -29.27 -13.66
N LYS A 455 -17.02 -28.41 -14.15
CA LYS A 455 -15.87 -28.84 -14.95
C LYS A 455 -14.87 -29.70 -14.19
N SER A 456 -14.64 -29.40 -12.90
CA SER A 456 -13.70 -30.15 -12.06
C SER A 456 -14.27 -31.46 -11.49
N THR A 457 -15.55 -31.75 -11.71
CA THR A 457 -16.23 -32.94 -11.18
C THR A 457 -16.59 -33.88 -12.34
N PRO A 458 -15.79 -34.91 -12.66
CA PRO A 458 -15.98 -35.73 -13.87
C PRO A 458 -17.37 -36.37 -13.99
N LYS A 459 -17.93 -36.83 -12.87
CA LYS A 459 -19.30 -37.39 -12.82
C LYS A 459 -20.38 -36.35 -13.12
N TRP A 460 -20.20 -35.11 -12.69
CA TRP A 460 -21.15 -34.02 -12.95
C TRP A 460 -21.02 -33.56 -14.39
N LEU A 461 -19.80 -33.32 -14.87
CA LEU A 461 -19.55 -32.93 -16.26
C LEU A 461 -20.13 -33.94 -17.25
N LYS A 462 -20.03 -35.25 -16.97
CA LYS A 462 -20.65 -36.30 -17.80
C LYS A 462 -22.17 -36.13 -17.90
N LYS A 463 -22.85 -35.86 -16.78
CA LYS A 463 -24.31 -35.59 -16.77
C LYS A 463 -24.66 -34.30 -17.52
N VAL A 464 -23.85 -33.26 -17.39
CA VAL A 464 -24.03 -32.00 -18.13
C VAL A 464 -23.85 -32.21 -19.64
N ALA A 465 -22.88 -33.04 -20.04
CA ALA A 465 -22.68 -33.39 -21.45
C ALA A 465 -23.85 -34.22 -22.03
N GLU A 466 -24.44 -35.12 -21.23
CA GLU A 466 -25.66 -35.85 -21.61
C GLU A 466 -26.86 -34.90 -21.78
N LYS A 467 -27.05 -33.94 -20.86
CA LYS A 467 -28.06 -32.88 -21.00
C LYS A 467 -27.83 -32.03 -22.26
N ALA A 468 -26.58 -31.62 -22.51
CA ALA A 468 -26.21 -30.83 -23.69
C ALA A 468 -26.57 -31.55 -25.00
N LYS A 469 -26.33 -32.86 -25.06
CA LYS A 469 -26.70 -33.71 -26.19
C LYS A 469 -28.21 -33.81 -26.38
N ASN A 470 -28.98 -33.92 -25.29
CA ASN A 470 -30.44 -34.01 -25.34
C ASN A 470 -31.08 -32.69 -25.77
N GLU A 471 -30.49 -31.55 -25.40
CA GLU A 471 -30.98 -30.20 -25.76
C GLU A 471 -30.38 -29.64 -27.05
N ASN A 472 -29.48 -30.40 -27.70
CA ASN A 472 -28.79 -30.00 -28.93
C ASN A 472 -28.05 -28.64 -28.82
N ILE A 473 -27.35 -28.42 -27.69
CA ILE A 473 -26.51 -27.22 -27.46
C ILE A 473 -25.06 -27.60 -27.11
N PRO A 474 -24.09 -26.69 -27.28
CA PRO A 474 -22.70 -26.93 -26.86
C PRO A 474 -22.59 -27.25 -25.36
N VAL A 475 -21.64 -28.11 -25.00
CA VAL A 475 -21.42 -28.52 -23.60
C VAL A 475 -21.10 -27.31 -22.73
N GLU A 476 -20.32 -26.35 -23.24
CA GLU A 476 -19.97 -25.10 -22.56
C GLU A 476 -21.19 -24.24 -22.25
N GLU A 477 -22.17 -24.21 -23.16
CA GLU A 477 -23.43 -23.47 -22.95
C GLU A 477 -24.29 -24.16 -21.88
N MET A 478 -24.37 -25.49 -21.92
CA MET A 478 -25.08 -26.26 -20.90
C MET A 478 -24.42 -26.14 -19.52
N VAL A 479 -23.08 -26.10 -19.45
CA VAL A 479 -22.34 -25.85 -18.19
C VAL A 479 -22.73 -24.51 -17.59
N LYS A 480 -22.89 -23.47 -18.42
CA LYS A 480 -23.31 -22.14 -17.95
C LYS A 480 -24.75 -22.16 -17.44
N LYS A 481 -25.68 -22.80 -18.17
CA LYS A 481 -27.09 -22.95 -17.74
C LYS A 481 -27.22 -23.72 -16.42
N ASP A 482 -26.53 -24.85 -16.27
CA ASP A 482 -26.55 -25.63 -15.03
C ASP A 482 -25.90 -24.85 -13.86
N ALA A 483 -24.85 -24.07 -14.13
CA ALA A 483 -24.24 -23.21 -13.13
C ALA A 483 -25.18 -22.08 -12.65
N GLU A 484 -25.85 -21.39 -13.58
CA GLU A 484 -26.85 -20.38 -13.27
C GLU A 484 -28.02 -20.96 -12.47
N TRP A 485 -28.47 -22.16 -12.82
CA TRP A 485 -29.51 -22.87 -12.08
C TRP A 485 -29.06 -23.16 -10.63
N CYS A 486 -27.86 -23.71 -10.43
CA CYS A 486 -27.34 -23.97 -9.09
C CYS A 486 -27.22 -22.72 -8.22
N VAL A 487 -26.77 -21.60 -8.79
CA VAL A 487 -26.71 -20.32 -8.09
C VAL A 487 -28.11 -19.87 -7.66
N ASN A 488 -29.10 -19.96 -8.55
CA ASN A 488 -30.46 -19.56 -8.22
C ASN A 488 -31.08 -20.45 -7.13
N GLU A 489 -30.83 -21.77 -7.15
CA GLU A 489 -31.36 -22.69 -6.13
C GLU A 489 -30.69 -22.51 -4.76
N ASP A 490 -29.37 -22.33 -4.72
CA ASP A 490 -28.67 -22.12 -3.46
C ASP A 490 -28.91 -20.70 -2.90
N LEU A 491 -29.24 -19.71 -3.75
CA LEU A 491 -29.76 -18.40 -3.33
C LEU A 491 -31.14 -18.53 -2.66
N LYS A 492 -32.07 -19.26 -3.29
CA LYS A 492 -33.41 -19.52 -2.72
C LYS A 492 -33.33 -20.27 -1.40
N ALA A 493 -32.42 -21.24 -1.30
CA ALA A 493 -32.19 -22.02 -0.09
C ALA A 493 -31.41 -21.26 1.01
N GLY A 494 -30.99 -20.01 0.76
CA GLY A 494 -30.23 -19.21 1.71
C GLY A 494 -28.81 -19.72 1.99
N LYS A 495 -28.30 -20.64 1.18
CA LYS A 495 -26.97 -21.26 1.33
C LYS A 495 -25.85 -20.32 0.86
N ILE A 496 -26.16 -19.42 -0.06
CA ILE A 496 -25.24 -18.39 -0.56
C ILE A 496 -25.88 -17.01 -0.45
N LYS A 497 -25.05 -15.96 -0.36
CA LYS A 497 -25.47 -14.56 -0.42
C LYS A 497 -24.79 -13.86 -1.58
N ILE A 498 -25.53 -12.99 -2.27
CA ILE A 498 -24.98 -12.15 -3.34
C ILE A 498 -24.75 -10.70 -2.88
N ILE A 499 -23.72 -10.07 -3.43
CA ILE A 499 -23.60 -8.60 -3.50
C ILE A 499 -23.83 -8.17 -4.94
N LEU A 500 -24.53 -7.06 -5.15
CA LEU A 500 -24.71 -6.52 -6.49
C LEU A 500 -23.60 -5.51 -6.77
N ALA A 501 -23.11 -5.47 -8.02
CA ALA A 501 -22.19 -4.41 -8.42
C ALA A 501 -22.90 -3.05 -8.26
N VAL A 502 -22.16 -1.98 -7.97
CA VAL A 502 -22.76 -0.65 -7.74
C VAL A 502 -23.64 -0.22 -8.91
N ASP A 503 -23.21 -0.50 -10.14
CA ASP A 503 -23.96 -0.17 -11.36
C ASP A 503 -25.24 -1.01 -11.53
N GLU A 504 -25.22 -2.29 -11.11
CA GLU A 504 -26.40 -3.17 -11.14
C GLU A 504 -27.43 -2.76 -10.08
N LYS A 505 -26.94 -2.36 -8.89
CA LYS A 505 -27.77 -1.83 -7.81
C LYS A 505 -28.44 -0.53 -8.24
N GLU A 506 -27.69 0.42 -8.79
CA GLU A 506 -28.24 1.71 -9.22
C GLU A 506 -29.23 1.54 -10.39
N ALA A 507 -28.92 0.71 -11.39
CA ALA A 507 -29.84 0.42 -12.49
C ALA A 507 -31.15 -0.22 -12.01
N GLY A 508 -31.07 -1.12 -11.02
CA GLY A 508 -32.24 -1.75 -10.43
C GLY A 508 -33.10 -0.80 -9.57
N ILE A 509 -32.46 0.09 -8.82
CA ILE A 509 -33.15 1.15 -8.07
C ILE A 509 -33.86 2.10 -9.03
N LEU A 510 -33.18 2.55 -10.11
CA LEU A 510 -33.78 3.44 -11.11
C LEU A 510 -35.02 2.81 -11.76
N LYS A 511 -34.99 1.50 -12.04
CA LYS A 511 -36.17 0.79 -12.56
C LYS A 511 -37.35 0.79 -11.58
N ILE A 512 -37.08 0.62 -10.28
CA ILE A 512 -38.14 0.65 -9.26
C ILE A 512 -38.65 2.07 -9.04
N ILE A 513 -37.80 3.10 -9.14
CA ILE A 513 -38.22 4.51 -9.15
C ILE A 513 -39.22 4.74 -10.29
N ASP A 514 -38.95 4.22 -11.49
CA ASP A 514 -39.88 4.31 -12.62
C ASP A 514 -41.19 3.54 -12.36
N GLU A 515 -41.13 2.35 -11.75
CA GLU A 515 -42.33 1.59 -11.35
C GLU A 515 -43.20 2.36 -10.35
N ILE A 516 -42.57 3.01 -9.35
CA ILE A 516 -43.25 3.83 -8.35
C ILE A 516 -43.94 5.03 -9.03
N LYS A 517 -43.21 5.76 -9.88
CA LYS A 517 -43.73 6.95 -10.57
C LYS A 517 -44.88 6.63 -11.52
N ASN A 518 -44.86 5.44 -12.13
CA ASN A 518 -45.88 5.00 -13.09
C ASN A 518 -47.06 4.26 -12.45
N ASN A 519 -47.08 4.09 -11.11
CA ASN A 519 -48.19 3.46 -10.39
C ASN A 519 -48.90 4.48 -9.47
N PRO A 520 -50.07 5.01 -9.88
CA PRO A 520 -50.76 6.08 -9.14
C PRO A 520 -51.10 5.73 -7.68
N LYS A 521 -51.39 4.45 -7.39
CA LYS A 521 -51.70 4.01 -6.02
C LYS A 521 -50.45 3.97 -5.14
N TRP A 522 -49.33 3.51 -5.71
CA TRP A 522 -48.06 3.42 -4.98
C TRP A 522 -47.44 4.79 -4.77
N LEU A 523 -47.46 5.66 -5.80
CA LEU A 523 -47.03 7.04 -5.68
C LEU A 523 -47.84 7.78 -4.60
N LYS A 524 -49.17 7.58 -4.56
CA LYS A 524 -50.02 8.21 -3.54
C LYS A 524 -49.66 7.79 -2.12
N TYR A 525 -49.39 6.51 -1.92
CA TYR A 525 -48.92 5.99 -0.63
C TYR A 525 -47.57 6.61 -0.21
N ILE A 526 -46.64 6.75 -1.16
CA ILE A 526 -45.33 7.35 -0.91
C ILE A 526 -45.43 8.86 -0.63
N GLU A 527 -46.34 9.59 -1.28
CA GLU A 527 -46.64 11.00 -0.96
C GLU A 527 -47.10 11.20 0.48
N ASP A 528 -48.01 10.34 0.95
CA ASP A 528 -48.54 10.42 2.30
C ASP A 528 -47.45 10.04 3.34
N LYS A 529 -46.58 9.09 2.98
CA LYS A 529 -45.38 8.72 3.75
C LYS A 529 -44.33 9.84 3.79
N ALA A 530 -44.11 10.56 2.69
CA ALA A 530 -43.20 11.70 2.62
C ALA A 530 -43.66 12.85 3.54
N LYS A 531 -44.97 13.14 3.53
CA LYS A 531 -45.60 14.14 4.40
C LYS A 531 -45.49 13.78 5.89
N SER A 532 -45.75 12.53 6.24
CA SER A 532 -45.70 12.10 7.66
C SER A 532 -44.29 12.08 8.24
N ASN A 533 -43.27 11.85 7.40
CA ASN A 533 -41.86 11.85 7.80
C ASN A 533 -41.14 13.18 7.58
N ASN A 534 -41.82 14.21 7.07
CA ASN A 534 -41.27 15.53 6.78
C ASN A 534 -40.01 15.50 5.89
N VAL A 535 -40.05 14.70 4.81
CA VAL A 535 -38.98 14.62 3.80
C VAL A 535 -39.51 14.92 2.39
N PRO A 536 -38.66 15.39 1.46
CA PRO A 536 -39.05 15.59 0.06
C PRO A 536 -39.56 14.32 -0.62
N LEU A 537 -40.53 14.45 -1.52
CA LEU A 537 -41.14 13.32 -2.23
C LEU A 537 -40.11 12.49 -3.01
N ASP A 538 -39.20 13.12 -3.75
CA ASP A 538 -38.18 12.42 -4.53
C ASP A 538 -37.21 11.62 -3.63
N GLU A 539 -36.91 12.12 -2.43
CA GLU A 539 -36.07 11.45 -1.45
C GLU A 539 -36.79 10.22 -0.85
N MET A 540 -38.09 10.36 -0.55
CA MET A 540 -38.91 9.23 -0.11
C MET A 540 -39.09 8.17 -1.21
N ILE A 541 -39.29 8.60 -2.47
CA ILE A 541 -39.35 7.68 -3.64
C ILE A 541 -38.06 6.88 -3.76
N ARG A 542 -36.89 7.53 -3.65
CA ARG A 542 -35.61 6.84 -3.73
C ARG A 542 -35.41 5.88 -2.55
N THR A 543 -35.76 6.30 -1.35
CA THR A 543 -35.65 5.48 -0.13
C THR A 543 -36.53 4.22 -0.21
N ASP A 544 -37.79 4.36 -0.62
CA ASP A 544 -38.69 3.22 -0.82
C ASP A 544 -38.25 2.34 -2.00
N ALA A 545 -37.69 2.92 -3.06
CA ALA A 545 -37.11 2.16 -4.17
C ALA A 545 -35.91 1.32 -3.73
N GLU A 546 -35.03 1.88 -2.90
CA GLU A 546 -33.89 1.18 -2.30
C GLU A 546 -34.34 0.03 -1.38
N TRP A 547 -35.35 0.28 -0.54
CA TRP A 547 -35.93 -0.73 0.34
C TRP A 547 -36.57 -1.89 -0.45
N GLU A 548 -37.40 -1.56 -1.44
CA GLU A 548 -38.08 -2.56 -2.27
C GLU A 548 -37.08 -3.33 -3.15
N PHE A 549 -36.02 -2.65 -3.62
CA PHE A 549 -34.92 -3.30 -4.32
C PHE A 549 -34.21 -4.34 -3.44
N ASN A 550 -33.86 -3.96 -2.21
CA ASN A 550 -33.19 -4.85 -1.26
C ASN A 550 -34.08 -6.05 -0.92
N LYS A 551 -35.38 -5.81 -0.71
CA LYS A 551 -36.38 -6.85 -0.45
C LYS A 551 -36.53 -7.83 -1.61
N ARG A 552 -36.64 -7.35 -2.85
CA ARG A 552 -36.74 -8.21 -4.06
C ARG A 552 -35.50 -9.08 -4.29
N ASN A 553 -34.34 -8.64 -3.80
CA ASN A 553 -33.06 -9.33 -3.99
C ASN A 553 -32.54 -10.05 -2.74
N ASN A 554 -33.34 -10.15 -1.66
CA ASN A 554 -32.94 -10.77 -0.39
C ASN A 554 -31.63 -10.20 0.20
N ILE A 555 -31.37 -8.91 -0.07
CA ILE A 555 -30.23 -8.18 0.50
C ILE A 555 -30.66 -7.78 1.92
N LYS A 556 -30.02 -8.37 2.95
CA LYS A 556 -30.23 -7.92 4.33
C LYS A 556 -29.57 -6.55 4.49
N GLU A 557 -30.34 -5.59 4.99
CA GLU A 557 -29.83 -4.31 5.50
C GLU A 557 -28.86 -4.51 6.67
#